data_AF-A0A2E2AWE1-F1
#
_entry.id   AF-A0A2E2AWE1-F1
#
_cell.length_a   1.000
_cell.length_b   1.000
_cell.length_c   1.000
_cell.angle_alpha   90.00
_cell.angle_beta   90.00
_cell.angle_gamma   90.00
#
_symmetry.space_group_name_H-M   'P 1'
#
loop_
_entity.id
_entity.type
_entity.pdbx_description
1 polymer ?
#
loop_
_entity_poly.entity_id
_entity_poly.type
_entity_poly.pdbx_seq_one_letter_code
_entity_poly.pdbx_strand_id
1 'polypeptide(L)' 'MSISGAARHLGYKSRSQLYKLIDDGWLDEHVHVQMPSGQRLLDVDGLQEKLQTLCQWRIDSVFLRKPV' A
#
# COMPACT_ATOMS: atom_id res chain seq x y z
N MET A 1 -4.94 6.04 -7.70
CA MET A 1 -3.78 5.66 -8.54
C MET A 1 -3.73 4.15 -8.74
N SER A 2 -3.06 3.59 -9.77
CA SER A 2 -2.88 2.13 -9.85
C SER A 2 -1.99 1.61 -8.72
N ILE A 3 -2.18 0.37 -8.27
CA ILE A 3 -1.35 -0.21 -7.18
C ILE A 3 0.14 -0.16 -7.54
N SER A 4 0.50 -0.46 -8.79
CA SER A 4 1.90 -0.36 -9.25
C SER A 4 2.44 1.08 -9.22
N GLY A 5 1.59 2.06 -9.55
CA GLY A 5 1.94 3.48 -9.43
C GLY A 5 2.14 3.90 -7.98
N ALA A 6 1.25 3.45 -7.09
CA ALA A 6 1.34 3.71 -5.66
C ALA A 6 2.60 3.12 -5.03
N ALA A 7 2.95 1.88 -5.36
CA ALA A 7 4.19 1.27 -4.90
C ALA A 7 5.41 2.11 -5.29
N ARG A 8 5.46 2.60 -6.53
CA ARG A 8 6.56 3.46 -7.00
C ARG A 8 6.56 4.83 -6.31
N HIS A 9 5.40 5.46 -6.17
CA HIS A 9 5.25 6.77 -5.53
C HIS A 9 5.68 6.73 -4.06
N LEU A 10 5.30 5.67 -3.36
CA LEU A 10 5.64 5.45 -1.95
C LEU A 10 7.08 4.94 -1.76
N GLY A 11 7.83 4.65 -2.83
CA GLY A 11 9.22 4.18 -2.72
C GLY A 11 9.36 2.69 -2.39
N TYR A 12 8.32 1.88 -2.56
CA TYR A 12 8.44 0.43 -2.44
C TYR A 12 9.29 -0.14 -3.58
N LYS A 13 10.28 -0.98 -3.22
CA LYS A 13 11.08 -1.74 -4.20
C LYS A 13 10.24 -2.79 -4.94
N SER A 14 9.21 -3.32 -4.29
CA SER A 14 8.35 -4.34 -4.88
C SER A 14 6.88 -4.04 -4.64
N ARG A 15 6.11 -4.04 -5.73
CA ARG A 15 4.64 -4.01 -5.69
C ARG A 15 4.04 -5.15 -4.86
N SER A 16 4.75 -6.27 -4.73
CA SER A 16 4.29 -7.44 -3.97
C SER A 16 4.08 -7.14 -2.48
N GLN A 17 4.87 -6.21 -1.91
CA GLN A 17 4.69 -5.80 -0.52
C GLN A 17 3.37 -5.05 -0.34
N LEU A 18 3.06 -4.16 -1.29
CA LEU A 18 1.82 -3.41 -1.28
C LEU A 18 0.60 -4.30 -1.56
N TYR A 19 0.72 -5.28 -2.47
CA TYR A 19 -0.32 -6.29 -2.68
C TYR A 19 -0.57 -7.11 -1.42
N LYS A 20 0.49 -7.54 -0.72
CA LYS A 20 0.33 -8.28 0.52
C LYS A 20 -0.44 -7.47 1.58
N LEU A 21 -0.15 -6.18 1.72
CA LEU A 21 -0.89 -5.30 2.65
C LEU A 21 -2.38 -5.19 2.30
N ILE A 22 -2.70 -5.18 1.00
CA ILE A 22 -4.08 -5.18 0.51
C ILE A 22 -4.74 -6.54 0.77
N ASP A 23 -4.07 -7.63 0.42
CA ASP A 23 -4.61 -8.99 0.58
C ASP A 23 -4.78 -9.38 2.06
N ASP A 24 -3.92 -8.84 2.95
CA ASP A 24 -4.02 -8.99 4.41
C ASP A 24 -5.07 -8.03 5.03
N GLY A 25 -5.75 -7.19 4.23
CA GLY A 25 -6.86 -6.32 4.66
C GLY A 25 -6.45 -4.99 5.33
N TRP A 26 -5.16 -4.65 5.38
CA TRP A 26 -4.68 -3.44 6.07
C TRP A 26 -5.04 -2.14 5.35
N LEU A 27 -5.26 -2.21 4.05
CA LEU A 27 -5.44 -1.07 3.16
C LEU A 27 -6.83 -0.99 2.52
N ASP A 28 -7.80 -1.80 2.96
CA ASP A 28 -9.13 -1.89 2.36
C ASP A 28 -9.82 -0.52 2.26
N GLU A 29 -9.64 0.33 3.27
CA GLU A 29 -10.15 1.71 3.34
C GLU A 29 -9.61 2.62 2.22
N HIS A 30 -8.44 2.29 1.67
CA HIS A 30 -7.78 3.05 0.60
C HIS A 30 -7.89 2.36 -0.76
N VAL A 31 -8.48 1.16 -0.84
CA VAL A 31 -8.63 0.41 -2.09
C VAL A 31 -10.00 0.70 -2.68
N HIS A 32 -9.99 1.24 -3.89
CA HIS A 32 -11.20 1.51 -4.67
C HIS A 32 -11.24 0.63 -5.91
N VAL A 33 -12.39 0.03 -6.19
CA VAL A 33 -12.61 -0.70 -7.44
C VAL A 33 -13.22 0.26 -8.45
N GLN A 34 -12.49 0.55 -9.52
CA GLN A 34 -13.00 1.34 -10.63
C GLN A 34 -13.96 0.47 -11.44
N MET A 35 -15.20 0.94 -11.58
CA MET A 35 -16.19 0.35 -12.49
C MET A 35 -16.18 1.09 -13.83
N PRO A 36 -16.40 0.41 -14.97
CA PRO A 36 -16.74 -1.00 -15.12
C PRO A 36 -15.53 -1.94 -15.25
N SER A 37 -14.30 -1.42 -15.23
CA SER A 37 -13.09 -2.21 -15.50
C SER A 37 -12.77 -3.25 -14.42
N GLY A 38 -13.34 -3.11 -13.22
CA GLY A 38 -12.99 -3.92 -12.06
C GLY A 38 -11.57 -3.64 -11.55
N GLN A 39 -10.93 -2.57 -12.02
CA GLN A 39 -9.54 -2.28 -11.69
C GLN A 39 -9.43 -1.78 -10.25
N ARG A 40 -8.61 -2.45 -9.44
CA ARG A 40 -8.24 -1.97 -8.11
C ARG A 40 -7.28 -0.78 -8.23
N LEU A 41 -7.71 0.34 -7.69
CA LEU A 41 -6.95 1.56 -7.51
C LEU A 41 -6.70 1.77 -6.02
N LEU A 42 -5.56 2.38 -5.71
CA LEU A 42 -5.19 2.77 -4.37
C LEU A 42 -5.26 4.29 -4.26
N ASP A 43 -5.97 4.76 -3.26
CA ASP A 43 -5.87 6.14 -2.80
C ASP A 43 -4.58 6.29 -1.98
N VAL A 44 -3.74 7.24 -2.39
CA VAL A 44 -2.47 7.51 -1.72
C VAL A 44 -2.55 8.68 -0.76
N ASP A 45 -3.63 9.45 -0.81
CA ASP A 45 -3.86 10.56 0.10
C ASP A 45 -4.11 10.00 1.51
N GLY A 46 -3.32 10.45 2.49
CA GLY A 46 -3.32 9.91 3.86
C GLY A 46 -2.73 8.49 4.03
N LEU A 47 -2.57 7.73 2.94
CA LEU A 47 -2.00 6.39 2.99
C LEU A 47 -0.55 6.42 3.48
N GLN A 48 0.23 7.44 3.12
CA GLN A 48 1.63 7.55 3.57
C GLN A 48 1.72 7.65 5.11
N GLU A 49 0.83 8.40 5.75
CA GLU A 49 0.78 8.56 7.20
C GLU A 49 0.38 7.24 7.88
N LYS A 50 -0.65 6.56 7.35
CA LYS A 50 -1.07 5.23 7.82
C LYS A 50 0.05 4.19 7.64
N LEU A 51 0.77 4.23 6.54
CA LEU A 51 1.91 3.34 6.32
C LEU A 51 3.10 3.68 7.22
N GLN A 52 3.29 4.91 7.68
CA GLN A 52 4.34 5.22 8.66
C GLN A 52 4.03 4.64 10.05
N THR A 53 2.75 4.51 10.40
CA THR A 53 2.34 3.87 11.66
C THR A 53 2.39 2.34 11.57
N LEU A 54 2.03 1.78 10.41
CA LEU A 54 2.01 0.34 10.16
C LEU A 54 3.36 -0.23 9.75
N CYS A 55 4.22 0.55 9.09
CA CYS A 55 5.47 0.07 8.50
C CYS A 55 6.70 0.76 9.09
N GLN A 56 7.76 -0.02 9.31
CA GLN A 56 9.11 0.48 9.50
C GLN A 56 9.81 0.56 8.14
N TRP A 57 10.04 1.79 7.69
CA TRP A 57 10.83 2.08 6.50
C TRP A 57 12.31 1.91 6.80
N ARG A 58 12.99 1.01 6.09
CA ARG A 58 14.46 0.93 6.02
C ARG A 58 14.93 1.39 4.65
N ILE A 59 16.19 1.84 4.57
CA ILE A 59 16.85 2.32 3.33
C ILE A 59 16.63 1.38 2.14
N ASP A 60 16.49 0.09 2.41
CA ASP A 60 16.43 -0.96 1.42
C ASP A 60 15.12 -1.78 1.42
N SER A 61 14.19 -1.57 2.37
CA SER A 61 13.00 -2.40 2.53
C SER A 61 11.94 -1.79 3.46
N VAL A 62 10.66 -2.12 3.20
CA VAL A 62 9.53 -1.80 4.09
C VAL A 62 9.14 -3.04 4.88
N PHE A 63 9.11 -2.94 6.21
CA PHE A 63 8.68 -4.03 7.10
C PHE A 63 7.41 -3.63 7.83
N LEU A 64 6.47 -4.56 8.00
CA LEU A 64 5.35 -4.36 8.93
C LEU A 64 5.90 -4.25 10.36
N ARG A 65 5.48 -3.23 11.11
CA ARG A 65 5.70 -3.20 12.56
C ARG A 65 4.89 -4.35 13.15
N LYS A 66 5.56 -5.31 13.78
CA LYS A 66 4.86 -6.34 14.55
C LYS A 66 4.04 -5.64 15.64
N PRO A 67 2.77 -6.02 15.86
CA PRO A 67 2.11 -5.67 17.11
C PRO A 67 2.95 -6.25 18.26
N VAL A 68 3.23 -5.42 19.27
CA VAL A 68 3.90 -5.82 20.51
C VAL A 68 2.93 -6.61 21.36
#